data_AF-A0A950HIM8-F1
#
_entry.id   AF-A0A950HIM8-F1
#
_cell.length_a   1.000
_cell.length_b   1.000
_cell.length_c   1.000
_cell.angle_alpha   90.00
_cell.angle_beta   90.00
_cell.angle_gamma   90.00
#
_symmetry.space_group_name_H-M   'P 1'
#
loop_
_entity.id
_entity.type
_entity.pdbx_description
1 polymer ?
#
loop_
_entity_poly.entity_id
_entity_poly.type
_entity_poly.pdbx_seq_one_letter_code
_entity_poly.pdbx_strand_id
1 'polypeptide(L)'
;MQRLPATILCALPLLVGSMASAPASSCAREVGIEQAKEMVGECLQVSPATHPPCNVSNSCSLIQSEIVRGCEMLDADKPDFCDNY
;
A
#
# COMPACT_ATOMS: atom_id res chain seq x y z
N MET A 1 -57.86 -13.13 26.15
CA MET A 1 -56.49 -12.77 26.57
C MET A 1 -55.58 -13.98 26.37
N GLN A 2 -54.99 -14.12 25.18
CA GLN A 2 -54.11 -15.25 24.85
C GLN A 2 -52.67 -14.74 24.76
N ARG A 3 -51.80 -15.42 25.51
CA ARG A 3 -50.36 -15.21 25.60
C ARG A 3 -49.68 -15.79 24.36
N LEU A 4 -48.72 -15.07 23.77
CA LEU A 4 -47.52 -15.56 23.08
C LEU A 4 -46.64 -14.32 22.76
N PRO A 5 -45.35 -14.33 23.12
CA PRO A 5 -44.39 -14.71 22.08
C PRO A 5 -43.29 -15.61 22.64
N ALA A 6 -43.19 -16.81 22.08
CA ALA A 6 -42.07 -17.71 22.28
C ALA A 6 -41.67 -18.23 20.90
N THR A 7 -41.13 -17.35 20.06
CA THR A 7 -40.59 -17.79 18.78
C THR A 7 -39.44 -16.90 18.35
N ILE A 8 -38.28 -17.56 18.33
CA ILE A 8 -37.17 -17.34 17.40
C ILE A 8 -36.22 -16.24 17.82
N LEU A 9 -35.35 -16.62 18.78
CA LEU A 9 -33.96 -16.20 18.78
C LEU A 9 -33.36 -16.65 17.43
N CYS A 10 -33.45 -15.78 16.42
CA CYS A 10 -32.73 -15.97 15.17
C CYS A 10 -31.26 -15.71 15.48
N ALA A 11 -30.52 -16.77 15.83
CA ALA A 11 -29.07 -16.70 15.90
C ALA A 11 -28.57 -16.39 14.48
N LEU A 12 -28.35 -15.10 14.19
CA LEU A 12 -27.66 -14.69 12.97
C LEU A 12 -26.27 -15.35 13.00
N PRO A 13 -25.93 -16.20 12.02
CA PRO A 13 -24.56 -16.64 11.89
C PRO A 13 -23.72 -15.40 11.61
N LEU A 14 -22.78 -15.10 12.51
CA LEU A 14 -21.70 -14.15 12.25
C LEU A 14 -20.94 -14.71 11.04
N LEU A 15 -21.23 -14.19 9.84
CA LEU A 15 -20.36 -14.36 8.69
C LEU A 15 -19.04 -13.68 9.03
N VAL A 16 -18.09 -14.46 9.54
CA VAL A 16 -16.71 -14.04 9.68
C VAL A 16 -16.13 -14.01 8.26
N GLY A 17 -16.29 -12.88 7.58
CA GLY A 17 -15.71 -12.67 6.27
C GLY A 17 -14.20 -12.53 6.38
N SER A 18 -13.44 -13.53 5.93
CA SER A 18 -12.00 -13.41 5.75
C SER A 18 -11.73 -12.29 4.73
N MET A 19 -11.16 -11.18 5.20
CA MET A 19 -10.64 -10.11 4.35
C MET A 19 -9.39 -10.65 3.64
N ALA A 20 -9.56 -11.33 2.51
CA ALA A 20 -8.44 -11.63 1.64
C ALA A 20 -7.94 -10.31 1.05
N SER A 21 -6.75 -9.87 1.47
CA SER A 21 -6.05 -8.78 0.79
C SER A 21 -5.84 -9.21 -0.66
N ALA A 22 -6.52 -8.55 -1.59
CA ALA A 22 -6.20 -8.68 -3.01
C ALA A 22 -4.70 -8.36 -3.20
N PRO A 23 -3.99 -9.06 -4.12
CA PRO A 23 -2.63 -8.67 -4.44
C PRO A 23 -2.67 -7.20 -4.87
N ALA A 24 -1.84 -6.38 -4.22
CA ALA A 24 -1.75 -4.97 -4.56
C ALA A 24 -1.44 -4.84 -6.06
N SER A 25 -2.13 -3.93 -6.75
CA SER A 25 -1.80 -3.64 -8.14
C SER A 25 -0.33 -3.25 -8.26
N SER A 26 0.28 -3.55 -9.41
CA SER A 26 1.62 -3.03 -9.68
C SER A 26 1.53 -1.53 -9.95
N CYS A 27 2.58 -0.78 -9.62
CA CYS A 27 2.60 0.65 -9.81
C CYS A 27 2.46 1.01 -11.30
N ALA A 28 3.04 0.20 -12.19
CA ALA A 28 2.82 0.33 -13.63
C ALA A 28 1.34 0.21 -14.06
N ARG A 29 0.50 -0.53 -13.32
CA ARG A 29 -0.95 -0.63 -13.56
C ARG A 29 -1.73 0.50 -12.91
N GLU A 30 -1.23 1.09 -11.83
CA GLU A 30 -1.89 2.18 -11.10
C GLU A 30 -1.70 3.53 -11.79
N VAL A 31 -0.46 3.85 -12.19
CA VAL A 31 -0.09 5.19 -12.71
C VAL A 31 0.43 5.16 -14.15
N GLY A 32 0.58 3.97 -14.74
CA GLY A 32 1.21 3.79 -16.05
C GLY A 32 2.72 3.59 -15.94
N ILE A 33 3.32 2.99 -16.98
CA ILE A 33 4.70 2.52 -16.93
C ILE A 33 5.74 3.64 -16.83
N GLU A 34 5.48 4.81 -17.43
CA GLU A 34 6.43 5.92 -17.43
C GLU A 34 6.52 6.59 -16.05
N GLN A 35 5.37 6.92 -15.44
CA GLN A 35 5.34 7.45 -14.07
C GLN A 35 5.90 6.44 -13.06
N ALA A 36 5.60 5.14 -13.21
CA ALA A 36 6.14 4.11 -12.33
C ALA A 36 7.67 4.00 -12.42
N LYS A 37 8.26 4.18 -13.61
CA LYS A 37 9.72 4.19 -13.78
C LYS A 37 10.36 5.43 -13.16
N GLU A 38 9.71 6.60 -13.26
CA GLU A 38 10.17 7.83 -12.60
C GLU A 38 10.25 7.62 -11.08
N MET A 39 9.17 7.11 -10.48
CA MET A 39 9.14 6.79 -9.04
C MET A 39 10.20 5.75 -8.65
N VAL A 40 10.45 4.73 -9.49
CA VAL A 40 11.53 3.77 -9.23
C VAL A 40 12.91 4.45 -9.32
N GLY A 41 13.12 5.37 -10.25
CA GLY A 41 14.35 6.15 -10.36
C GLY A 41 14.62 7.02 -9.13
N GLU A 42 13.59 7.64 -8.56
CA GLU A 42 13.65 8.37 -7.29
C GLU A 42 13.94 7.42 -6.11
N CYS A 43 13.20 6.31 -6.01
CA CYS A 43 13.39 5.28 -4.99
C CYS A 43 14.83 4.74 -4.94
N LEU A 44 15.42 4.47 -6.11
CA LEU A 44 16.80 3.96 -6.22
C LEU A 44 17.85 4.97 -5.76
N GLN A 45 17.56 6.27 -5.73
CA GLN A 45 18.50 7.29 -5.24
C GLN A 45 18.56 7.35 -3.72
N VAL A 46 17.51 6.88 -3.03
CA VAL A 46 17.34 7.05 -1.57
C VAL A 46 17.23 5.73 -0.80
N SER A 47 17.12 4.60 -1.50
CA SER A 47 17.06 3.25 -0.90
C SER A 47 18.47 2.62 -0.75
N PRO A 48 18.72 1.81 0.31
CA PRO A 48 19.94 1.00 0.46
C PRO A 48 20.14 0.00 -0.69
N ALA A 49 21.39 -0.40 -0.94
CA ALA A 49 21.86 -1.15 -2.12
C ALA A 49 21.08 -2.43 -2.49
N THR A 50 20.36 -3.03 -1.54
CA THR A 50 19.35 -4.05 -1.83
C THR A 50 18.02 -3.35 -2.05
N HIS A 51 17.64 -3.17 -3.32
CA HIS A 51 16.46 -2.42 -3.76
C HIS A 51 15.17 -3.26 -4.02
N PRO A 52 14.82 -4.37 -3.31
CA PRO A 52 13.56 -5.07 -3.56
C PRO A 52 12.29 -4.19 -3.60
N PRO A 53 12.14 -3.13 -2.76
CA PRO A 53 10.96 -2.27 -2.82
C PRO A 53 10.89 -1.39 -4.08
N CYS A 54 12.02 -0.97 -4.65
CA CYS A 54 12.10 -0.11 -5.84
C CYS A 54 11.91 -0.90 -7.15
N ASN A 55 10.68 -1.37 -7.39
CA ASN A 55 10.35 -2.15 -8.59
C ASN A 55 8.95 -1.79 -9.09
N VAL A 56 8.82 -1.53 -10.40
CA VAL A 56 7.53 -1.17 -11.04
C VAL A 56 6.43 -2.24 -10.88
N SER A 57 6.82 -3.47 -10.55
CA SER A 57 5.92 -4.60 -10.28
C SER A 57 5.32 -4.57 -8.87
N ASN A 58 5.92 -3.81 -7.94
CA ASN A 58 5.36 -3.54 -6.62
C ASN A 58 4.30 -2.44 -6.68
N SER A 59 3.50 -2.29 -5.63
CA SER A 59 2.50 -1.21 -5.55
C SER A 59 3.14 0.16 -5.45
N CYS A 60 2.47 1.20 -5.96
CA CYS A 60 2.99 2.56 -5.82
C CYS A 60 3.12 2.95 -4.35
N SER A 61 2.21 2.50 -3.49
CA SER A 61 2.29 2.74 -2.04
C SER A 61 3.57 2.20 -1.40
N LEU A 62 4.07 1.04 -1.85
CA LEU A 62 5.32 0.45 -1.34
C LEU A 62 6.52 1.26 -1.82
N ILE A 63 6.53 1.65 -3.10
CA ILE A 63 7.60 2.47 -3.69
C ILE A 63 7.65 3.85 -3.00
N GLN A 64 6.51 4.52 -2.83
CA GLN A 64 6.40 5.83 -2.14
C GLN A 64 6.88 5.72 -0.69
N SER A 65 6.45 4.69 0.04
CA SER A 65 6.88 4.51 1.44
C SER A 65 8.39 4.33 1.55
N GLU A 66 9.01 3.65 0.58
CA GLU A 66 10.47 3.51 0.55
C GLU A 66 11.17 4.83 0.17
N ILE A 67 10.58 5.63 -0.72
CA ILE A 67 11.10 6.98 -1.03
C ILE A 67 11.09 7.86 0.21
N VAL A 68 9.96 7.96 0.91
CA VAL A 68 9.81 8.74 2.15
C VAL A 68 10.85 8.28 3.18
N ARG A 69 10.89 6.96 3.45
CA ARG A 69 11.84 6.36 4.40
C ARG A 69 13.29 6.65 4.02
N GLY A 70 13.62 6.62 2.74
CA GLY A 70 14.95 6.93 2.21
C GLY A 70 15.31 8.40 2.39
N CYS A 71 14.42 9.30 1.98
CA CYS A 71 14.58 10.75 2.11
C CYS A 71 14.78 11.19 3.58
N GLU A 72 14.04 10.59 4.52
CA GLU A 72 14.18 10.85 5.95
C GLU A 72 15.57 10.49 6.53
N MET A 73 16.34 9.63 5.86
CA MET A 73 17.70 9.25 6.30
C MET A 73 18.81 10.15 5.75
N LEU A 74 18.54 11.01 4.77
CA LEU A 74 19.59 11.70 4.00
C LEU A 74 19.96 13.10 4.49
N ASP A 75 19.41 13.60 5.60
CA ASP A 75 19.72 14.93 6.18
C ASP A 75 19.94 16.03 5.10
N ALA A 76 21.13 16.61 5.01
CA ALA A 76 21.48 17.69 4.07
C ALA A 76 21.78 17.21 2.64
N ASP A 77 21.93 15.90 2.43
CA ASP A 77 22.24 15.28 1.14
C ASP A 77 20.99 14.80 0.40
N LYS A 78 19.79 15.11 0.90
CA LYS A 78 18.53 14.69 0.27
C LYS A 78 18.35 15.33 -1.12
N PRO A 79 17.94 14.57 -2.15
CA PRO A 79 17.57 15.13 -3.45
C PRO A 79 16.32 16.06 -3.37
N ASP A 80 16.21 17.01 -4.30
CA ASP A 80 15.09 17.97 -4.35
C ASP A 80 13.70 17.30 -4.45
N PHE A 81 13.59 16.15 -5.12
CA PHE A 81 12.32 15.44 -5.24
C PHE A 81 11.77 14.99 -3.89
N CYS A 82 12.62 14.86 -2.86
CA CYS A 82 12.20 14.49 -1.50
C CYS A 82 11.24 15.52 -0.87
N ASP A 83 11.11 16.73 -1.42
CA ASP A 83 10.11 17.70 -0.96
C ASP A 83 8.68 17.41 -1.48
N ASN A 84 8.53 16.47 -2.42
CA ASN A 84 7.25 16.05 -3.01
C ASN A 84 6.66 14.78 -2.38
N TYR A 85 7.35 14.19 -1.40
CA TYR A 85 6.99 12.94 -0.72
C TYR A 85 6.79 13.17 0.77
#